data_AF-A0A2J6RCB1-F1
#
_entry.id   AF-A0A2J6RCB1-F1
#
_cell.length_a   1.000
_cell.length_b   1.000
_cell.length_c   1.000
_cell.angle_alpha   90.00
_cell.angle_beta   90.00
_cell.angle_gamma   90.00
#
_symmetry.space_group_name_H-M   'P 1'
#
loop_
_entity.id
_entity.type
_entity.pdbx_description
1 polymer ?
#
loop_
_entity_poly.entity_id
_entity_poly.type
_entity_poly.pdbx_seq_one_letter_code
_entity_poly.pdbx_strand_id
1 'polypeptide(L)'
;MSTFTKPPKSHLMSYRIARGEQGVLTYEPYKSYLLPHWRFRTVPIARVSSETLWYNFLEFYEQNDFVGMDMTRKFIQMGMTRSKRYANYKGGRKYVDGKERGTMIEKSKGHEGKEEKEEASRIFREVWERCRVHEGYLDLKKEFLKEQKEWLKTEGRVKSEVEQEVEGQPKREHDSGIKAKDMEGEESSPPRKRIKIETD
;
A
#
# COMPACT_ATOMS: atom_id res chain seq x y z
N MET A 1 14.69 -16.55 1.54
CA MET A 1 13.58 -15.68 1.98
C MET A 1 13.87 -14.28 1.48
N SER A 2 12.89 -13.54 0.98
CA SER A 2 13.11 -12.16 0.52
C SER A 2 13.43 -11.29 1.74
N THR A 3 14.62 -10.71 1.78
CA THR A 3 15.03 -9.79 2.84
C THR A 3 14.25 -8.48 2.66
N PHE A 4 13.57 -8.04 3.72
CA PHE A 4 12.90 -6.75 3.72
C PHE A 4 13.94 -5.63 3.81
N THR A 5 13.82 -4.61 2.96
CA THR A 5 14.62 -3.38 3.03
C THR A 5 13.70 -2.22 3.36
N LYS A 6 13.98 -1.53 4.48
CA LYS A 6 13.22 -0.36 4.90
C LYS A 6 13.32 0.75 3.83
N PRO A 7 12.20 1.30 3.33
CA PRO A 7 12.22 2.34 2.32
C PRO A 7 12.72 3.67 2.90
N PRO A 8 13.12 4.63 2.04
CA PRO A 8 13.63 5.93 2.50
C PRO A 8 12.56 6.74 3.24
N LYS A 9 13.01 7.69 4.07
CA LYS A 9 12.15 8.54 4.91
C LYS A 9 11.04 9.24 4.13
N SER A 10 11.34 9.80 2.96
CA SER A 10 10.34 10.48 2.11
C SER A 10 9.17 9.55 1.75
N HIS A 11 9.47 8.28 1.47
CA HIS A 11 8.47 7.25 1.23
C HIS A 11 7.62 7.04 2.48
N LEU A 12 8.23 6.79 3.64
CA LEU A 12 7.52 6.60 4.92
C LEU A 12 6.58 7.77 5.25
N MET A 13 7.03 9.00 5.00
CA MET A 13 6.25 10.22 5.29
C MET A 13 5.04 10.41 4.35
N SER A 14 4.99 9.69 3.22
CA SER A 14 3.81 9.64 2.34
C SER A 14 2.70 8.73 2.89
N TYR A 15 3.02 7.82 3.82
CA TYR A 15 2.05 6.90 4.40
C TYR A 15 0.96 7.66 5.17
N ARG A 16 -0.31 7.25 5.00
CA ARG A 16 -1.44 7.83 5.74
C ARG A 16 -2.13 6.76 6.57
N ILE A 17 -2.29 7.05 7.87
CA ILE A 17 -3.01 6.17 8.79
C ILE A 17 -4.52 6.25 8.48
N ALA A 18 -4.98 5.39 7.59
CA ALA A 18 -6.39 5.29 7.22
C ALA A 18 -7.22 4.46 8.24
N ARG A 19 -8.54 4.52 8.12
CA ARG A 19 -9.47 3.79 9.01
C ARG A 19 -9.47 2.29 8.68
N GLY A 20 -9.33 1.46 9.70
CA GLY A 20 -9.32 0.00 9.53
C GLY A 20 -8.21 -0.47 8.60
N GLU A 21 -8.56 -1.23 7.57
CA GLU A 21 -7.63 -1.91 6.66
C GLU A 21 -7.32 -1.11 5.38
N GLN A 22 -7.82 0.13 5.26
CA GLN A 22 -7.61 0.94 4.06
C GLN A 22 -6.12 1.15 3.76
N GLY A 23 -5.77 0.97 2.48
CA GLY A 23 -4.39 1.11 1.96
C GLY A 23 -3.48 -0.10 2.17
N VAL A 24 -3.91 -1.13 2.91
CA VAL A 24 -3.07 -2.29 3.26
C VAL A 24 -2.59 -3.09 2.03
N LEU A 25 -3.36 -3.07 0.94
CA LEU A 25 -3.05 -3.78 -0.30
C LEU A 25 -2.42 -2.90 -1.38
N THR A 26 -1.99 -1.68 -1.06
CA THR A 26 -1.44 -0.74 -2.06
C THR A 26 -0.10 -0.14 -1.67
N TYR A 27 0.28 -0.18 -0.40
CA TYR A 27 1.48 0.49 0.09
C TYR A 27 2.71 -0.43 0.08
N GLU A 28 3.56 -0.28 -0.93
CA GLU A 28 4.82 -1.03 -1.09
C GLU A 28 5.95 -0.43 -0.25
N PRO A 29 7.03 -1.17 0.05
CA PRO A 29 7.24 -2.62 -0.20
C PRO A 29 6.53 -3.52 0.84
N TYR A 30 5.91 -2.92 1.86
CA TYR A 30 5.25 -3.62 2.96
C TYR A 30 4.17 -4.60 2.50
N LYS A 31 3.35 -4.21 1.52
CA LYS A 31 2.35 -5.11 0.93
C LYS A 31 3.00 -6.38 0.41
N SER A 32 3.98 -6.26 -0.48
CA SER A 32 4.62 -7.42 -1.12
C SER A 32 5.33 -8.32 -0.10
N TYR A 33 5.90 -7.72 0.95
CA TYR A 33 6.54 -8.45 2.02
C TYR A 33 5.55 -9.22 2.92
N LEU A 34 4.44 -8.59 3.31
CA LEU A 34 3.49 -9.15 4.28
C LEU A 34 2.42 -10.07 3.66
N LEU A 35 2.00 -9.79 2.43
CA LEU A 35 0.91 -10.52 1.75
C LEU A 35 1.15 -12.04 1.61
N PRO A 36 2.37 -12.55 1.36
CA PRO A 36 2.65 -13.99 1.32
C PRO A 36 2.32 -14.71 2.64
N HIS A 37 2.49 -14.03 3.77
CA HIS A 37 2.27 -14.59 5.11
C HIS A 37 0.81 -14.57 5.55
N TRP A 38 -0.05 -13.85 4.83
CA TRP A 38 -1.46 -13.69 5.20
C TRP A 38 -2.34 -14.82 4.62
N ARG A 39 -2.69 -15.81 5.46
CA ARG A 39 -3.43 -17.02 5.07
C ARG A 39 -4.39 -17.46 6.19
N PHE A 40 -5.58 -17.95 5.82
CA PHE A 40 -6.61 -18.35 6.80
C PHE A 40 -7.52 -19.46 6.27
N ARG A 41 -6.99 -20.36 5.42
CA ARG A 41 -7.82 -21.41 4.79
C ARG A 41 -8.39 -22.38 5.83
N THR A 42 -7.58 -22.80 6.78
CA THR A 42 -7.93 -23.70 7.90
C THR A 42 -7.42 -23.09 9.21
N VAL A 43 -7.86 -23.64 10.34
CA VAL A 43 -7.42 -23.18 11.67
C VAL A 43 -5.89 -23.27 11.86
N PRO A 44 -5.20 -24.39 11.53
CA PRO A 44 -3.74 -24.45 11.64
C PRO A 44 -3.03 -23.40 10.78
N ILE A 45 -3.51 -23.17 9.56
CA ILE A 45 -2.94 -22.14 8.66
C ILE A 45 -3.13 -20.75 9.25
N ALA A 46 -4.29 -20.46 9.85
CA ALA A 46 -4.57 -19.19 10.49
C ALA A 46 -3.66 -18.94 11.70
N ARG A 47 -3.38 -19.96 12.54
CA ARG A 47 -2.43 -19.86 13.65
C ARG A 47 -1.05 -19.45 13.15
N VAL A 48 -0.48 -20.24 12.25
CA VAL A 48 0.85 -19.97 11.66
C VAL A 48 0.91 -18.60 11.00
N SER A 49 -0.10 -18.24 10.21
CA SER A 49 -0.17 -16.93 9.56
C SER A 49 -0.18 -15.78 10.56
N SER A 50 -1.02 -15.87 11.59
CA SER A 50 -1.16 -14.83 12.60
C SER A 50 0.10 -14.68 13.45
N GLU A 51 0.77 -15.78 13.77
CA GLU A 51 2.05 -15.80 14.50
C GLU A 51 3.17 -15.22 13.65
N THR A 52 3.27 -15.59 12.37
CA THR A 52 4.28 -15.01 11.45
C THR A 52 4.10 -13.50 11.31
N LEU A 53 2.86 -13.04 11.16
CA LEU A 53 2.58 -11.60 11.12
C LEU A 53 2.89 -10.94 12.48
N TRP A 54 2.65 -11.60 13.60
CA TRP A 54 3.07 -11.09 14.90
C TRP A 54 4.59 -10.92 15.02
N TYR A 55 5.37 -11.89 14.53
CA TYR A 55 6.83 -11.76 14.50
C TYR A 55 7.28 -10.61 13.61
N ASN A 56 6.73 -10.47 12.40
CA ASN A 56 7.03 -9.32 11.53
C ASN A 56 6.69 -7.98 12.21
N PHE A 57 5.60 -7.92 12.98
CA PHE A 57 5.24 -6.71 13.74
C PHE A 57 6.31 -6.35 14.77
N LEU A 58 6.88 -7.33 15.46
CA LEU A 58 7.96 -7.13 16.43
C LEU A 58 9.28 -6.78 15.73
N GLU A 59 9.61 -7.40 14.60
CA GLU A 59 10.81 -7.02 13.82
C GLU A 59 10.73 -5.55 13.36
N PHE A 60 9.56 -5.10 12.90
CA PHE A 60 9.37 -3.69 12.56
C PHE A 60 9.49 -2.76 13.77
N TYR A 61 9.07 -3.23 14.95
CA TYR A 61 9.28 -2.48 16.19
C TYR A 61 10.76 -2.31 16.49
N GLU A 62 11.55 -3.39 16.43
CA GLU A 62 13.01 -3.36 16.64
C GLU A 62 13.72 -2.43 15.64
N GLN A 63 13.19 -2.31 14.42
CA GLN A 63 13.71 -1.42 13.38
C GLN A 63 13.22 0.03 13.48
N ASN A 64 12.48 0.39 14.55
CA ASN A 64 11.79 1.68 14.69
C ASN A 64 10.99 2.04 13.42
N ASP A 65 10.25 1.07 12.88
CA ASP A 65 9.44 1.21 11.67
C ASP A 65 7.95 1.16 12.01
N PHE A 66 7.40 2.33 12.38
CA PHE A 66 5.98 2.47 12.63
C PHE A 66 5.10 2.02 11.44
N VAL A 67 5.53 2.32 10.21
CA VAL A 67 4.71 2.02 9.01
C VAL A 67 4.63 0.51 8.82
N GLY A 68 5.74 -0.20 8.99
CA GLY A 68 5.77 -1.66 9.01
C GLY A 68 4.87 -2.27 10.09
N MET A 69 4.94 -1.74 11.31
CA MET A 69 4.05 -2.18 12.40
C MET A 69 2.58 -1.95 12.07
N ASP A 70 2.21 -0.77 11.57
CA ASP A 70 0.81 -0.46 11.25
C ASP A 70 0.28 -1.27 10.07
N MET A 71 1.09 -1.48 9.03
CA MET A 71 0.75 -2.35 7.90
C MET A 71 0.52 -3.78 8.36
N THR A 72 1.39 -4.30 9.23
CA THR A 72 1.26 -5.65 9.78
C THR A 72 -0.01 -5.81 10.63
N ARG A 73 -0.28 -4.85 11.52
CA ARG A 73 -1.55 -4.78 12.28
C ARG A 73 -2.76 -4.78 11.37
N LYS A 74 -2.72 -4.04 10.25
CA LYS A 74 -3.80 -4.02 9.25
C LYS A 74 -3.97 -5.35 8.52
N PHE A 75 -2.88 -6.06 8.18
CA PHE A 75 -2.97 -7.42 7.63
C PHE A 75 -3.61 -8.40 8.62
N ILE A 76 -3.26 -8.31 9.90
CA ILE A 76 -3.88 -9.11 10.96
C ILE A 76 -5.37 -8.77 11.08
N GLN A 77 -5.74 -7.47 11.08
CA GLN A 77 -7.12 -7.02 11.06
C GLN A 77 -7.89 -7.59 9.85
N MET A 78 -7.28 -7.54 8.67
CA MET A 78 -7.85 -8.10 7.44
C MET A 78 -8.05 -9.62 7.54
N GLY A 79 -7.16 -10.34 8.25
CA GLY A 79 -7.33 -11.76 8.56
C GLY A 79 -8.57 -12.02 9.41
N MET A 80 -8.77 -11.21 10.45
CA MET A 80 -9.94 -11.26 11.33
C MET A 80 -11.24 -11.01 10.54
N THR A 81 -11.31 -9.90 9.79
CA THR A 81 -12.55 -9.48 9.11
C THR A 81 -12.88 -10.36 7.90
N ARG A 82 -11.88 -10.77 7.11
CA ARG A 82 -12.08 -11.68 5.97
C ARG A 82 -12.50 -13.06 6.45
N SER A 83 -11.86 -13.61 7.49
CA SER A 83 -12.29 -14.90 8.04
C SER A 83 -13.74 -14.85 8.52
N LYS A 84 -14.13 -13.79 9.26
CA LYS A 84 -15.53 -13.64 9.69
C LYS A 84 -16.50 -13.48 8.52
N ARG A 85 -16.09 -12.81 7.44
CA ARG A 85 -16.90 -12.70 6.22
C ARG A 85 -17.14 -14.08 5.58
N TYR A 86 -16.12 -14.94 5.53
CA TYR A 86 -16.28 -16.30 4.99
C TYR A 86 -17.14 -17.19 5.91
N ALA A 87 -17.09 -17.00 7.23
CA ALA A 87 -18.02 -17.66 8.14
C ALA A 87 -19.48 -17.22 7.93
N ASN A 88 -19.70 -15.92 7.67
CA ASN A 88 -21.04 -15.38 7.48
C ASN A 88 -21.62 -15.68 6.09
N TYR A 89 -20.78 -15.81 5.06
CA TYR A 89 -21.20 -15.96 3.67
C TYR A 89 -20.42 -17.09 3.01
N LYS A 90 -21.12 -18.13 2.56
CA LYS A 90 -20.50 -19.27 1.85
C LYS A 90 -19.73 -18.74 0.63
N GLY A 91 -18.43 -19.04 0.56
CA GLY A 91 -17.54 -18.54 -0.50
C GLY A 91 -17.12 -17.06 -0.36
N GLY A 92 -17.46 -16.38 0.74
CA GLY A 92 -16.99 -15.03 1.07
C GLY A 92 -17.61 -13.89 0.26
N ARG A 93 -18.59 -14.18 -0.61
CA ARG A 93 -19.36 -13.19 -1.38
C ARG A 93 -20.47 -12.60 -0.51
N LYS A 94 -20.39 -11.29 -0.26
CA LYS A 94 -21.38 -10.55 0.55
C LYS A 94 -22.53 -9.96 -0.27
N TYR A 95 -22.28 -9.69 -1.56
CA TYR A 95 -23.22 -9.02 -2.46
C TYR A 95 -23.48 -9.91 -3.68
N VAL A 96 -24.72 -9.90 -4.18
CA VAL A 96 -25.16 -10.74 -5.31
C VAL A 96 -24.27 -10.55 -6.53
N ASP A 97 -23.95 -9.30 -6.89
CA ASP A 97 -23.14 -8.95 -8.06
C ASP A 97 -21.66 -8.70 -7.74
N GLY A 98 -21.22 -8.98 -6.51
CA GLY A 98 -19.85 -8.67 -6.05
C GLY A 98 -19.52 -7.18 -5.92
N LYS A 99 -20.40 -6.26 -6.35
CA LYS A 99 -20.26 -4.81 -6.17
C LYS A 99 -20.58 -4.41 -4.73
N GLU A 100 -19.74 -3.58 -4.10
CA GLU A 100 -19.89 -3.15 -2.70
C GLU A 100 -21.18 -2.36 -2.38
N ARG A 101 -21.96 -2.00 -3.41
CA ARG A 101 -23.27 -1.32 -3.32
C ARG A 101 -24.45 -2.15 -3.82
N GLY A 102 -24.26 -3.45 -4.06
CA GLY A 102 -25.33 -4.34 -4.53
C GLY A 102 -26.25 -4.83 -3.41
N THR A 103 -27.23 -5.65 -3.77
CA THR A 103 -28.08 -6.36 -2.81
C THR A 103 -27.23 -7.30 -1.95
N MET A 104 -27.34 -7.21 -0.63
CA MET A 104 -26.64 -8.10 0.29
C MET A 104 -27.24 -9.50 0.22
N ILE A 105 -26.38 -10.51 0.19
CA ILE A 105 -26.78 -11.92 0.32
C ILE A 105 -27.19 -12.16 1.78
N GLU A 106 -28.17 -13.03 2.02
CA GLU A 106 -28.50 -13.47 3.36
C GLU A 106 -27.29 -14.19 4.00
N LYS A 107 -27.06 -13.97 5.29
CA LYS A 107 -26.02 -14.70 6.00
C LYS A 107 -26.37 -16.19 6.03
N SER A 108 -25.37 -17.03 5.87
CA SER A 108 -25.53 -18.48 5.96
C SER A 108 -25.97 -18.89 7.37
N LYS A 109 -27.06 -19.66 7.47
CA LYS A 109 -27.52 -20.27 8.72
C LYS A 109 -26.55 -21.37 9.19
N GLY A 110 -25.92 -22.07 8.25
CA GLY A 110 -24.81 -23.01 8.45
C GLY A 110 -24.26 -23.47 7.10
N HIS A 111 -22.95 -23.72 7.02
CA HIS A 111 -22.31 -24.36 5.87
C HIS A 111 -20.99 -25.01 6.29
N GLU A 112 -20.54 -25.97 5.49
CA GLU A 112 -19.25 -26.62 5.66
C GLU A 112 -18.10 -25.59 5.75
N GLY A 113 -17.24 -25.73 6.75
CA GLY A 113 -16.14 -24.81 7.02
C GLY A 113 -16.50 -23.51 7.74
N LYS A 114 -17.78 -23.27 8.08
CA LYS A 114 -18.18 -22.07 8.86
C LYS A 114 -17.42 -21.98 10.18
N GLU A 115 -17.43 -23.05 10.98
CA GLU A 115 -16.78 -23.07 12.29
C GLU A 115 -15.27 -22.83 12.20
N GLU A 116 -14.60 -23.44 11.22
CA GLU A 116 -13.17 -23.18 10.97
C GLU A 116 -12.89 -21.70 10.66
N LYS A 117 -13.79 -21.03 9.93
CA LYS A 117 -13.65 -19.59 9.61
C LYS A 117 -13.95 -18.70 10.81
N GLU A 118 -14.86 -19.11 11.68
CA GLU A 118 -15.10 -18.40 12.94
C GLU A 118 -13.91 -18.50 13.86
N GLU A 119 -13.32 -19.69 13.99
CA GLU A 119 -12.13 -19.92 14.80
C GLU A 119 -10.91 -19.19 14.23
N ALA A 120 -10.69 -19.23 12.91
CA ALA A 120 -9.65 -18.43 12.26
C ALA A 120 -9.83 -16.93 12.55
N SER A 121 -11.06 -16.42 12.55
CA SER A 121 -11.34 -15.02 12.91
C SER A 121 -10.98 -14.70 14.36
N ARG A 122 -11.25 -15.61 15.30
CA ARG A 122 -10.88 -15.45 16.73
C ARG A 122 -9.36 -15.41 16.92
N ILE A 123 -8.63 -16.30 16.27
CA ILE A 123 -7.16 -16.32 16.30
C ILE A 123 -6.57 -14.97 15.85
N PHE A 124 -6.99 -14.46 14.69
CA PHE A 124 -6.54 -13.15 14.22
C PHE A 124 -6.96 -12.01 15.15
N ARG A 125 -8.13 -12.10 15.77
CA ARG A 125 -8.62 -11.08 16.71
C ARG A 125 -7.72 -10.97 17.93
N GLU A 126 -7.32 -12.09 18.52
CA GLU A 126 -6.42 -12.11 19.68
C GLU A 126 -5.07 -11.46 19.36
N VAL A 127 -4.53 -11.71 18.16
CA VAL A 127 -3.27 -11.07 17.72
C VAL A 127 -3.49 -9.57 17.46
N TRP A 128 -4.61 -9.21 16.84
CA TRP A 128 -4.92 -7.81 16.55
C TRP A 128 -5.10 -6.98 17.83
N GLU A 129 -5.73 -7.55 18.85
CA GLU A 129 -5.87 -6.91 20.17
C GLU A 129 -4.49 -6.69 20.81
N ARG A 130 -3.59 -7.69 20.74
CA ARG A 130 -2.18 -7.54 21.16
C ARG A 130 -1.47 -6.40 20.45
N CYS A 131 -1.54 -6.32 19.11
CA CYS A 131 -0.92 -5.22 18.35
C CYS A 131 -1.45 -3.84 18.77
N ARG A 132 -2.74 -3.74 19.12
CA ARG A 132 -3.38 -2.46 19.47
C ARG A 132 -2.95 -1.92 20.84
N VAL A 133 -2.68 -2.80 21.78
CA VAL A 133 -2.30 -2.44 23.15
C VAL A 133 -0.79 -2.43 23.35
N HIS A 134 -0.01 -2.84 22.34
CA HIS A 134 1.44 -2.81 22.38
C HIS A 134 1.97 -1.38 22.60
N GLU A 135 2.64 -1.13 23.73
CA GLU A 135 3.09 0.20 24.14
C GLU A 135 4.01 0.84 23.10
N GLY A 136 4.99 0.09 22.61
CA GLY A 136 5.90 0.56 21.56
C GLY A 136 5.21 0.95 20.25
N TYR A 137 4.05 0.34 19.93
CA TYR A 137 3.27 0.75 18.76
C TYR A 137 2.60 2.10 19.01
N LEU A 138 2.04 2.28 20.22
CA LEU A 138 1.39 3.53 20.60
C LEU A 138 2.38 4.69 20.62
N ASP A 139 3.60 4.46 21.07
CA ASP A 139 4.63 5.49 21.14
C ASP A 139 5.21 5.84 19.78
N LEU A 140 5.62 4.85 18.99
CA LEU A 140 6.07 5.08 17.61
C LEU A 140 4.99 5.72 16.74
N LYS A 141 3.70 5.43 17.00
CA LYS A 141 2.59 6.12 16.33
C LYS A 141 2.55 7.61 16.64
N LYS A 142 2.73 7.99 17.92
CA LYS A 142 2.73 9.40 18.33
C LYS A 142 3.91 10.13 17.67
N GLU A 143 5.08 9.52 17.70
CA GLU A 143 6.30 10.06 17.09
C GLU A 143 6.15 10.23 15.58
N PHE A 144 5.69 9.18 14.89
CA PHE A 144 5.45 9.23 13.45
C PHE A 144 4.47 10.34 13.06
N LEU A 145 3.38 10.53 13.80
CA LEU A 145 2.41 11.59 13.53
C LEU A 145 3.00 12.99 13.73
N LYS A 146 3.84 13.16 14.76
CA LYS A 146 4.55 14.42 15.01
C LYS A 146 5.54 14.70 13.86
N GLU A 147 6.39 13.74 13.55
CA GLU A 147 7.39 13.83 12.49
C GLU A 147 6.74 14.08 11.12
N GLN A 148 5.67 13.36 10.81
CA GLN A 148 4.93 13.55 9.56
C GLN A 148 4.33 14.95 9.46
N LYS A 149 3.80 15.50 10.56
CA LYS A 149 3.27 16.87 10.59
C LYS A 149 4.37 17.89 10.32
N GLU A 150 5.56 17.69 10.89
CA GLU A 150 6.73 18.55 10.66
C GLU A 150 7.22 18.43 9.22
N TRP A 151 7.33 17.21 8.69
CA TRP A 151 7.71 16.94 7.30
C TRP A 151 6.80 17.67 6.31
N LEU A 152 5.48 17.57 6.47
CA LEU A 152 4.52 18.20 5.56
C LEU A 152 4.54 19.73 5.63
N LYS A 153 4.86 20.31 6.79
CA LYS A 153 5.05 21.77 6.91
C LYS A 153 6.29 22.22 6.15
N THR A 154 7.39 21.48 6.26
CA THR A 154 8.63 21.80 5.55
C THR A 154 8.44 21.67 4.04
N GLU A 155 7.85 20.57 3.56
CA GLU A 155 7.49 20.38 2.15
C GLU A 155 6.55 21.48 1.64
N GLY A 156 5.57 21.89 2.45
CA GLY A 156 4.67 22.99 2.11
C GLY A 156 5.39 24.34 1.98
N ARG A 157 6.35 24.63 2.86
CA ARG A 157 7.18 25.84 2.81
C ARG A 157 8.08 25.85 1.58
N VAL A 158 8.74 24.74 1.29
CA VAL A 158 9.58 24.60 0.09
C VAL A 158 8.75 24.80 -1.17
N LYS A 159 7.54 24.24 -1.25
CA LYS A 159 6.65 24.48 -2.40
C LYS A 159 6.25 25.95 -2.53
N SER A 160 5.89 26.61 -1.44
CA SER A 160 5.56 28.04 -1.49
C SER A 160 6.75 28.94 -1.84
N GLU A 161 7.95 28.61 -1.39
CA GLU A 161 9.19 29.36 -1.71
C GLU A 161 9.56 29.17 -3.19
N VAL A 162 9.46 27.95 -3.72
CA VAL A 162 9.69 27.67 -5.15
C VAL A 162 8.63 28.34 -6.02
N GLU A 163 7.35 28.33 -5.64
CA GLU A 163 6.28 29.04 -6.37
C GLU A 163 6.53 30.55 -6.39
N GLN A 164 6.99 31.14 -5.28
CA GLN A 164 7.36 32.56 -5.20
C GLN A 164 8.61 32.90 -6.03
N GLU A 165 9.63 32.05 -6.06
CA GLU A 165 10.81 32.24 -6.91
C GLU A 165 10.49 32.13 -8.41
N VAL A 166 9.58 31.23 -8.79
CA VAL A 166 9.13 31.07 -10.18
C VAL A 166 8.26 32.25 -10.63
N GLU A 167 7.42 32.79 -9.76
CA GLU A 167 6.61 33.99 -10.05
C GLU A 167 7.47 35.28 -10.05
N GLY A 168 8.59 35.29 -9.30
CA GLY A 168 9.55 36.39 -9.24
C GLY A 168 10.58 36.45 -10.38
N GLN A 169 10.64 35.45 -11.27
CA GLN A 169 11.52 35.50 -12.44
C GLN A 169 10.92 36.40 -13.54
N PRO A 170 11.64 37.46 -14.00
CA PRO A 170 11.14 38.30 -15.09
C PRO A 170 10.99 37.45 -16.36
N LYS A 171 9.82 37.55 -17.00
CA LYS A 171 9.58 37.00 -18.34
C LYS A 171 10.69 37.48 -19.25
N ARG A 172 11.58 36.58 -19.68
CA ARG A 172 12.51 36.89 -20.77
C ARG A 172 11.66 37.17 -21.99
N GLU A 173 11.57 38.43 -22.39
CA GLU A 173 11.01 38.83 -23.66
C GLU A 173 11.77 38.08 -24.75
N HIS A 174 11.06 37.25 -25.51
CA HIS A 174 11.61 36.60 -26.67
C HIS A 174 11.69 37.65 -27.77
N ASP A 175 12.83 38.34 -27.85
CA ASP A 175 13.13 39.22 -28.98
C ASP A 175 13.21 38.36 -30.24
N SER A 176 12.31 38.66 -31.16
CA SER A 176 12.16 38.05 -32.46
C SER A 176 13.02 38.81 -33.47
N GLY A 177 14.11 38.20 -33.92
CA GLY A 177 14.78 38.69 -35.12
C GLY A 177 16.17 38.13 -35.32
N ILE A 178 16.31 37.17 -36.25
CA ILE A 178 17.35 37.20 -37.29
C ILE A 178 16.84 36.35 -38.47
N LYS A 179 17.09 36.93 -39.65
CA LYS A 179 16.51 36.66 -40.96
C LYS A 179 17.00 35.35 -41.59
N ALA A 180 16.10 34.74 -42.34
CA ALA A 180 16.42 33.74 -43.37
C ALA A 180 17.38 34.32 -44.42
N LYS A 181 18.36 33.51 -44.83
CA LYS A 181 18.99 33.59 -46.15
C LYS A 181 19.44 32.20 -46.59
N ASP A 182 19.09 31.92 -47.82
CA ASP A 182 19.16 30.65 -48.53
C ASP A 182 20.60 30.19 -48.79
N MET A 183 20.82 28.87 -48.75
CA MET A 183 21.80 28.19 -49.63
C MET A 183 21.30 26.77 -49.92
N GLU A 184 21.01 26.54 -51.19
CA GLU A 184 20.71 25.25 -51.80
C GLU A 184 21.94 24.33 -51.76
N GLY A 185 21.67 23.02 -51.72
CA GLY A 185 22.65 21.95 -51.86
C GLY A 185 21.97 20.59 -51.81
N GLU A 186 21.67 20.03 -52.98
CA GLU A 186 21.29 18.64 -53.20
C GLU A 186 22.29 17.67 -52.53
N GLU A 187 21.81 16.53 -51.99
CA GLU A 187 21.82 15.26 -52.73
C GLU A 187 21.36 14.05 -51.87
N SER A 188 20.44 13.28 -52.43
CA SER A 188 20.25 11.81 -52.31
C SER A 188 19.96 11.14 -50.94
N SER A 189 18.78 10.51 -50.87
CA SER A 189 18.52 9.35 -49.99
C SER A 189 19.01 8.05 -50.63
N PRO A 190 19.23 6.99 -49.82
CA PRO A 190 18.45 5.78 -50.07
C PRO A 190 17.92 5.08 -48.79
N PRO A 191 16.96 4.13 -48.92
CA PRO A 191 16.06 3.76 -47.82
C PRO A 191 16.26 2.33 -47.26
N ARG A 192 15.49 2.04 -46.18
CA ARG A 192 15.06 0.73 -45.61
C ARG A 192 16.02 0.09 -44.59
N LYS A 193 15.56 -0.54 -43.49
CA LYS A 193 14.62 -1.69 -43.46
C LYS A 193 13.73 -1.75 -42.21
N ARG A 194 12.46 -2.14 -42.43
CA ARG A 194 11.55 -2.73 -41.44
C ARG A 194 12.03 -4.12 -41.07
N ILE A 195 12.16 -4.40 -39.78
CA ILE A 195 12.28 -5.76 -39.24
C ILE A 195 10.85 -6.23 -38.93
N LYS A 196 10.39 -7.27 -39.64
CA LYS A 196 9.23 -8.08 -39.25
C LYS A 196 9.75 -9.17 -38.30
N ILE A 197 9.09 -9.31 -37.16
CA ILE A 197 9.23 -10.49 -36.30
C ILE A 197 7.97 -11.32 -36.60
N GLU A 198 8.16 -12.47 -37.24
CA GLU A 198 7.16 -13.54 -37.31
C GLU A 198 7.27 -14.37 -36.02
N THR A 199 6.12 -14.74 -35.46
CA THR A 199 5.98 -15.72 -34.40
C THR A 199 5.26 -16.93 -34.99
N ASP A 200 5.92 -18.08 -34.96
CA ASP A 200 5.29 -19.41 -35.05
C ASP A 200 4.46 -19.70 -33.79
#